data_AF-A0A1Q3SG73-F1
#
_entry.id   AF-A0A1Q3SG73-F1
#
_cell.length_a   1.000
_cell.length_b   1.000
_cell.length_c   1.000
_cell.angle_alpha   90.00
_cell.angle_beta   90.00
_cell.angle_gamma   90.00
#
_symmetry.space_group_name_H-M   'P 1'
#
loop_
_entity.id
_entity.type
_entity.pdbx_description
1 polymer ?
#
loop_
_entity_poly.entity_id
_entity_poly.type
_entity_poly.pdbx_seq_one_letter_code
_entity_poly.pdbx_strand_id
1 'polypeptide(L)'
;MFAVIYRGYLKPDCEKKYHDAWQIVAKYFKEKRGALGSCLHKAQDGMWVAYSRWPDKATRDASWPGDNAPSDQLPQQVKAAIIAIQESTDPERKLPEICLEIVNDLLIND
;
A
#
# COMPACT_ATOMS: atom_id res chain seq x y z
N MET A 1 -12.51 4.60 11.52
CA MET A 1 -11.87 3.93 10.36
C MET A 1 -10.52 4.57 10.10
N PHE A 2 -9.59 3.84 9.48
CA PHE A 2 -8.20 4.26 9.30
C PHE A 2 -7.81 4.26 7.83
N ALA A 3 -6.96 5.20 7.41
CA ALA A 3 -6.37 5.17 6.08
C ALA A 3 -4.87 5.48 6.12
N VAL A 4 -4.14 5.00 5.11
CA VAL A 4 -2.71 5.27 4.94
C VAL A 4 -2.45 5.74 3.52
N ILE A 5 -1.66 6.79 3.39
CA ILE A 5 -1.08 7.23 2.12
C ILE A 5 0.37 6.76 2.04
N TYR A 6 0.66 5.90 1.07
CA TYR A 6 2.03 5.57 0.65
C TYR A 6 2.35 6.35 -0.62
N ARG A 7 3.49 7.04 -0.66
CA ARG A 7 3.83 7.87 -1.82
C ARG A 7 5.33 7.94 -2.09
N GLY A 8 5.65 8.14 -3.35
CA GLY A 8 7.03 8.32 -3.81
C GLY A 8 7.10 8.48 -5.31
N TYR A 9 8.32 8.66 -5.80
CA TYR A 9 8.59 8.70 -7.23
C TYR A 9 9.17 7.36 -7.67
N LEU A 10 8.93 7.00 -8.93
CA LEU A 10 9.48 5.79 -9.51
C LEU A 10 10.76 6.10 -10.28
N LYS A 11 11.66 5.12 -10.35
CA LYS A 11 12.76 5.14 -11.31
C LYS A 11 12.20 5.13 -12.75
N PRO A 12 12.94 5.67 -13.73
CA PRO A 12 12.54 5.61 -15.13
C PRO A 12 12.16 4.19 -15.57
N ASP A 13 11.12 4.08 -16.40
CA ASP A 13 10.63 2.85 -17.02
C ASP A 13 10.13 1.75 -16.05
N CYS A 14 9.95 2.07 -14.78
CA CYS A 14 9.49 1.12 -13.76
C CYS A 14 7.95 1.13 -13.54
N GLU A 15 7.20 2.00 -14.22
CA GLU A 15 5.76 2.21 -14.00
C GLU A 15 4.95 0.91 -14.09
N LYS A 16 5.20 0.11 -15.14
CA LYS A 16 4.47 -1.15 -15.33
C LYS A 16 4.80 -2.17 -14.23
N LYS A 17 6.08 -2.31 -13.90
CA LYS A 17 6.54 -3.23 -12.84
C LYS A 17 5.93 -2.83 -11.49
N TYR A 18 5.93 -1.55 -11.18
CA TYR A 18 5.34 -1.00 -9.95
C TYR A 18 3.83 -1.21 -9.91
N HIS A 19 3.11 -0.87 -10.98
CA HIS A 19 1.66 -1.04 -11.08
C HIS A 19 1.25 -2.51 -10.84
N ASP A 20 1.88 -3.44 -11.55
CA ASP A 20 1.54 -4.86 -11.47
C ASP A 20 1.83 -5.43 -10.07
N ALA A 21 2.96 -5.01 -9.47
CA ALA A 21 3.33 -5.38 -8.11
C ALA A 21 2.38 -4.78 -7.06
N TRP A 22 2.01 -3.50 -7.19
CA TRP A 22 1.02 -2.85 -6.33
C TRP A 22 -0.31 -3.59 -6.38
N GLN A 23 -0.78 -3.99 -7.57
CA GLN A 23 -2.04 -4.69 -7.73
C GLN A 23 -2.04 -6.03 -6.97
N ILE A 24 -0.93 -6.79 -7.03
CA ILE A 24 -0.76 -8.04 -6.29
C ILE A 24 -0.88 -7.80 -4.77
N VAL A 25 -0.15 -6.80 -4.27
CA VAL A 25 -0.14 -6.48 -2.83
C VAL A 25 -1.51 -5.99 -2.38
N ALA A 26 -2.09 -5.01 -3.06
CA ALA A 26 -3.39 -4.43 -2.71
C ALA A 26 -4.51 -5.48 -2.71
N LYS A 27 -4.53 -6.37 -3.72
CA LYS A 27 -5.51 -7.46 -3.80
C LYS A 27 -5.35 -8.43 -2.64
N TYR A 28 -4.13 -8.90 -2.37
CA TYR A 28 -3.87 -9.81 -1.25
C TYR A 28 -4.26 -9.20 0.10
N PHE A 29 -3.93 -7.94 0.33
CA PHE A 29 -4.21 -7.27 1.60
C PHE A 29 -5.72 -7.09 1.81
N LYS A 30 -6.46 -6.79 0.74
CA LYS A 30 -7.93 -6.74 0.76
C LYS A 30 -8.55 -8.10 1.06
N GLU A 31 -8.11 -9.15 0.36
CA GLU A 31 -8.72 -10.49 0.43
C GLU A 31 -8.32 -11.29 1.68
N LYS A 32 -7.13 -11.05 2.23
CA LYS A 32 -6.51 -11.94 3.23
C LYS A 32 -6.09 -11.26 4.52
N ARG A 33 -6.02 -9.93 4.55
CA ARG A 33 -5.46 -9.18 5.69
C ARG A 33 -6.39 -8.11 6.25
N GLY A 34 -7.59 -7.94 5.68
CA GLY A 34 -8.62 -7.06 6.24
C GLY A 34 -8.55 -5.60 5.78
N ALA A 35 -7.76 -5.28 4.74
CA ALA A 35 -7.87 -3.98 4.11
C ALA A 35 -9.25 -3.83 3.45
N LEU A 36 -9.86 -2.64 3.57
CA LEU A 36 -11.17 -2.35 2.97
C LEU A 36 -11.06 -2.06 1.48
N GLY A 37 -9.94 -1.48 1.06
CA GLY A 37 -9.65 -1.15 -0.33
C GLY A 37 -8.37 -0.35 -0.48
N SER A 38 -7.94 -0.18 -1.73
CA SER A 38 -6.79 0.65 -2.07
C SER A 38 -7.00 1.26 -3.45
N CYS A 39 -6.62 2.53 -3.60
CA CYS A 39 -6.60 3.22 -4.88
C CYS A 39 -5.17 3.69 -5.17
N LEU A 40 -4.72 3.51 -6.42
CA LEU A 40 -3.42 3.98 -6.88
C LEU A 40 -3.62 5.18 -7.80
N HIS A 41 -2.88 6.25 -7.52
CA HIS A 41 -2.93 7.50 -8.25
C HIS A 41 -1.54 7.84 -8.81
N LYS A 42 -1.54 8.55 -9.94
CA LYS A 42 -0.37 9.26 -10.45
C LYS A 42 -0.69 10.75 -10.43
N ALA A 43 0.09 11.51 -9.68
CA ALA A 43 -0.04 12.96 -9.58
C ALA A 43 0.58 13.67 -10.79
N GLN A 44 0.23 14.95 -10.98
CA GLN A 44 0.69 15.76 -12.12
C GLN A 44 2.22 15.92 -12.15
N ASP A 45 2.86 15.94 -10.99
CA ASP A 45 4.31 16.03 -10.82
C ASP A 45 5.03 14.68 -11.02
N GLY A 46 4.29 13.62 -11.34
CA GLY A 46 4.82 12.27 -11.54
C GLY A 46 4.91 11.43 -10.28
N MET A 47 4.48 11.94 -9.11
CA MET A 47 4.42 11.14 -7.87
C MET A 47 3.37 10.03 -7.98
N TRP A 48 3.70 8.85 -7.49
CA TRP A 48 2.75 7.74 -7.34
C TRP A 48 2.26 7.68 -5.90
N VAL A 49 0.95 7.54 -5.72
CA VAL A 49 0.28 7.64 -4.42
C VAL A 49 -0.72 6.50 -4.27
N ALA A 50 -0.51 5.63 -3.28
CA ALA A 50 -1.48 4.62 -2.88
C ALA A 50 -2.24 5.09 -1.64
N TYR A 51 -3.56 5.21 -1.75
CA TYR A 51 -4.48 5.44 -0.64
C TYR A 51 -5.12 4.12 -0.25
N SER A 52 -4.84 3.62 0.95
CA SER A 52 -5.35 2.33 1.44
C SER A 52 -6.17 2.50 2.71
N ARG A 53 -7.37 1.91 2.73
CA ARG A 53 -8.32 1.98 3.85
C ARG A 53 -8.34 0.69 4.66
N TRP A 54 -8.55 0.85 5.96
CA TRP A 54 -8.51 -0.19 6.96
C TRP A 54 -9.63 0.03 8.00
N PRO A 55 -10.12 -1.03 8.64
CA PRO A 55 -11.05 -0.88 9.76
C PRO A 55 -10.43 -0.04 10.88
N ASP A 56 -9.15 -0.31 11.20
CA ASP A 56 -8.37 0.36 12.23
C ASP A 56 -6.85 0.24 11.98
N LYS A 57 -6.06 0.96 12.78
CA LYS A 57 -4.59 0.95 12.71
C LYS A 57 -3.98 -0.40 13.13
N ALA A 58 -4.57 -1.08 14.11
CA ALA A 58 -4.04 -2.34 14.62
C ALA A 58 -4.09 -3.45 13.57
N THR A 59 -5.20 -3.55 12.84
CA THR A 59 -5.38 -4.47 11.70
C THR A 59 -4.35 -4.19 10.62
N ARG A 60 -4.13 -2.91 10.27
CA ARG A 60 -3.10 -2.51 9.30
C ARG A 60 -1.71 -2.95 9.76
N ASP A 61 -1.35 -2.66 11.01
CA ASP A 61 0.00 -2.92 11.51
C ASP A 61 0.28 -4.42 11.64
N ALA A 62 -0.72 -5.22 12.04
CA ALA A 62 -0.61 -6.69 12.08
C ALA A 62 -0.53 -7.33 10.68
N SER A 63 -0.95 -6.61 9.63
CA SER A 63 -0.96 -7.10 8.25
C SER A 63 0.40 -7.01 7.56
N TRP A 64 1.24 -6.07 8.00
CA TRP A 64 2.61 -5.93 7.53
C TRP A 64 3.54 -6.76 8.43
N PRO A 65 4.52 -7.47 7.86
CA PRO A 65 5.49 -8.19 8.66
C PRO A 65 6.34 -7.20 9.49
N GLY A 66 6.43 -7.47 10.79
CA GLY A 66 7.28 -6.80 11.79
C GLY A 66 7.56 -7.76 12.94
N ASP A 67 8.29 -7.33 13.98
CA ASP A 67 8.75 -8.19 15.09
C ASP A 67 7.61 -8.90 15.87
N ASN A 68 6.37 -8.44 15.72
CA ASN A 68 5.18 -9.00 16.39
C ASN A 68 4.06 -9.48 15.42
N ALA A 69 4.36 -9.72 14.14
CA ALA A 69 3.37 -10.20 13.18
C ALA A 69 3.09 -11.71 13.37
N PRO A 70 1.83 -12.19 13.31
CA PRO A 70 1.52 -13.62 13.30
C PRO A 70 2.31 -14.36 12.21
N SER A 71 2.83 -15.55 12.54
CA SER A 71 3.85 -16.32 11.80
C SER A 71 3.47 -16.80 10.39
N ASP A 72 2.27 -16.50 9.91
CA ASP A 72 1.87 -16.82 8.53
C ASP A 72 2.52 -15.82 7.59
N GLN A 73 3.77 -16.13 7.24
CA GLN A 73 4.59 -15.36 6.32
C GLN A 73 3.80 -15.02 5.06
N LEU A 74 3.97 -13.78 4.57
CA LEU A 74 3.40 -13.39 3.28
C LEU A 74 3.73 -14.43 2.20
N PRO A 75 2.78 -14.80 1.31
CA PRO A 75 3.06 -15.69 0.20
C PRO A 75 4.23 -15.18 -0.63
N GLN A 76 5.01 -16.09 -1.22
CA GLN A 76 6.23 -15.73 -1.96
C GLN A 76 5.97 -14.69 -3.06
N GLN A 77 4.84 -14.80 -3.76
CA GLN A 77 4.44 -13.82 -4.78
C GLN A 77 4.21 -12.42 -4.21
N VAL A 78 3.64 -12.32 -3.01
CA VAL A 78 3.39 -11.04 -2.33
C VAL A 78 4.71 -10.44 -1.84
N LYS A 79 5.61 -11.26 -1.28
CA LYS A 79 6.97 -10.84 -0.92
C LYS A 79 7.73 -10.28 -2.13
N ALA A 80 7.71 -11.00 -3.26
CA ALA A 80 8.35 -10.57 -4.50
C ALA A 80 7.74 -9.26 -5.03
N ALA A 81 6.43 -9.09 -4.93
CA ALA A 81 5.76 -7.85 -5.30
C ALA A 81 6.16 -6.67 -4.40
N ILE A 82 6.28 -6.87 -3.08
CA ILE A 82 6.78 -5.83 -2.16
C ILE A 82 8.20 -5.41 -2.54
N ILE A 83 9.09 -6.37 -2.83
CA ILE A 83 10.46 -6.09 -3.29
C ILE A 83 10.41 -5.32 -4.61
N ALA A 84 9.57 -5.73 -5.57
CA ALA A 84 9.42 -5.04 -6.84
C ALA A 84 8.95 -3.58 -6.68
N ILE A 85 8.05 -3.30 -5.74
CA ILE A 85 7.63 -1.93 -5.37
C ILE A 85 8.83 -1.14 -4.85
N GLN A 86 9.60 -1.71 -3.91
CA GLN A 86 10.78 -1.07 -3.32
C GLN A 86 11.85 -0.77 -4.38
N GLU A 87 12.17 -1.73 -5.23
CA GLU A 87 13.16 -1.58 -6.31
C GLU A 87 12.76 -0.56 -7.37
N SER A 88 11.45 -0.46 -7.65
CA SER A 88 10.90 0.49 -8.62
C SER A 88 10.84 1.92 -8.07
N THR A 89 10.86 2.09 -6.75
CA THR A 89 10.82 3.40 -6.10
C THR A 89 12.19 4.06 -6.12
N ASP A 90 12.22 5.36 -6.39
CA ASP A 90 13.41 6.19 -6.24
C ASP A 90 13.73 6.39 -4.75
N PRO A 91 14.87 5.87 -4.24
CA PRO A 91 15.21 5.95 -2.83
C PRO A 91 15.51 7.38 -2.36
N GLU A 92 15.97 8.26 -3.25
CA GLU A 92 16.31 9.65 -2.91
C GLU A 92 15.05 10.53 -2.79
N ARG A 93 13.95 10.08 -3.38
CA ARG A 93 12.66 10.79 -3.42
C ARG A 93 11.55 10.05 -2.69
N LYS A 94 11.92 9.15 -1.77
CA LYS A 94 10.98 8.44 -0.92
C LYS A 94 10.42 9.37 0.15
N LEU A 95 9.10 9.33 0.32
CA LEU A 95 8.40 10.13 1.32
C LEU A 95 7.86 9.22 2.43
N PRO A 96 7.75 9.71 3.68
CA PRO A 96 7.14 8.95 4.76
C PRO A 96 5.66 8.69 4.47
N GLU A 97 5.16 7.58 4.98
CA GLU A 97 3.71 7.32 4.97
C GLU A 97 2.97 8.34 5.82
N ILE A 98 1.71 8.62 5.46
CA ILE A 98 0.79 9.39 6.31
C ILE A 98 -0.31 8.48 6.79
N CYS A 99 -0.44 8.40 8.10
CA CYS A 99 -1.57 7.78 8.79
C CYS A 99 -2.71 8.79 8.95
N LEU A 100 -3.93 8.39 8.62
CA LEU A 100 -5.11 9.26 8.61
C LEU A 100 -6.24 8.60 9.40
N GLU A 101 -6.89 9.40 10.24
CA GLU A 101 -8.21 9.08 10.77
C GLU A 101 -9.27 9.52 9.76
N ILE A 102 -10.24 8.66 9.47
CA ILE A 102 -11.38 9.02 8.62
C ILE A 102 -12.44 9.69 9.50
N VAL A 103 -12.66 10.99 9.30
CA VAL A 103 -13.62 11.81 10.06
C VAL A 103 -15.03 11.80 9.42
N ASN A 104 -15.10 11.76 8.09
CA ASN A 104 -16.34 11.66 7.34
C ASN A 104 -16.08 10.88 6.04
N ASP A 105 -17.01 10.03 5.63
CA ASP A 105 -16.87 9.21 4.43
C ASP A 105 -18.15 9.23 3.58
N LEU A 106 -18.02 9.72 2.36
CA LEU A 106 -19.09 9.74 1.35
C LEU A 106 -18.77 8.83 0.15
N LEU A 107 -17.71 8.02 0.24
CA LEU A 107 -17.30 7.09 -0.81
C LEU A 107 -17.97 5.72 -0.68
N ILE A 108 -18.39 5.36 0.54
CA ILE A 108 -19.13 4.14 0.84
C ILE A 108 -20.52 4.57 1.28
N ASN A 109 -21.55 4.10 0.59
CA ASN A 109 -22.92 4.18 1.08
C ASN A 109 -23.14 2.94 1.95
N ASP A 110 -23.49 3.14 3.22
CA ASP A 110 -23.97 2.06 4.11
C ASP A 110 -25.29 1.45 3.60
#